data_AF-A0A392M1T1-F1
#
_entry.id   AF-A0A392M1T1-F1
#
_cell.length_a   1.000
_cell.length_b   1.000
_cell.length_c   1.000
_cell.angle_alpha   90.00
_cell.angle_beta   90.00
_cell.angle_gamma   90.00
#
_symmetry.space_group_name_H-M   'P 1'
#
loop_
_entity.id
_entity.type
_entity.pdbx_description
1 polymer ?
#
loop_
_entity_poly.entity_id
_entity_poly.type
_entity_poly.pdbx_seq_one_letter_code
_entity_poly.pdbx_strand_id
1 'polypeptide(L)' 'MKLLAQQRELQAKIPDIEKCLEVVATLQAKKGTGEELIADFEVSEGIYSRASIEETDSVCLWLGANVMLEYSLEE' A
#
# COMPACT_ATOMS: atom_id res chain seq x y z
N MET A 1 -26.96 -13.57 13.68
CA MET A 1 -26.00 -14.12 12.70
C MET A 1 -25.42 -13.07 11.75
N LYS A 2 -26.23 -12.17 11.15
CA LYS A 2 -25.75 -11.12 10.23
C LYS A 2 -24.65 -10.20 10.79
N LEU A 3 -24.81 -9.73 12.04
CA LEU A 3 -23.83 -8.84 12.68
C LEU A 3 -22.45 -9.49 12.89
N LEU A 4 -22.42 -10.79 13.21
CA LEU A 4 -21.17 -11.53 13.40
C LEU A 4 -20.41 -11.74 12.08
N ALA A 5 -21.13 -11.92 10.96
CA ALA A 5 -20.53 -12.00 9.64
C ALA A 5 -19.91 -10.65 9.22
N GLN A 6 -20.66 -9.55 9.43
CA GLN A 6 -20.15 -8.20 9.17
C GLN A 6 -18.93 -7.85 10.04
N GLN A 7 -18.94 -8.26 11.31
CA GLN A 7 -17.78 -8.07 12.19
C GLN A 7 -16.54 -8.80 11.66
N ARG A 8 -16.70 -10.06 11.20
CA ARG A 8 -15.58 -10.84 10.63
C ARG A 8 -15.04 -10.22 9.36
N GLU A 9 -15.91 -9.73 8.47
CA GLU A 9 -15.49 -9.04 7.25
C GLU A 9 -14.68 -7.77 7.57
N LEU A 10 -15.11 -6.98 8.55
CA LEU A 10 -14.37 -5.80 8.99
C LEU A 10 -13.03 -6.17 9.63
N GLN A 11 -13.01 -7.19 10.47
CA GLN A 11 -11.78 -7.69 11.10
C GLN A 11 -10.77 -8.22 10.08
N ALA A 12 -11.24 -8.86 9.01
CA ALA A 12 -10.38 -9.35 7.94
C ALA A 12 -9.67 -8.22 7.18
N LYS A 13 -10.23 -7.00 7.14
CA LYS A 13 -9.63 -5.84 6.46
C LYS A 13 -8.55 -5.13 7.27
N ILE A 14 -8.58 -5.26 8.60
CA ILE A 14 -7.61 -4.62 9.50
C ILE A 14 -6.16 -4.95 9.10
N PRO A 15 -5.75 -6.23 8.95
CA PRO A 15 -4.36 -6.55 8.62
C PRO A 15 -3.93 -6.02 7.25
N ASP A 16 -4.84 -5.91 6.29
CA ASP A 16 -4.51 -5.35 4.97
C ASP A 16 -4.24 -3.84 5.08
N ILE A 17 -5.05 -3.12 5.87
CA ILE A 17 -4.85 -1.68 6.13
C ILE A 17 -3.54 -1.46 6.89
N GLU A 18 -3.25 -2.27 7.91
CA GLU A 18 -2.00 -2.18 8.68
C GLU A 18 -0.76 -2.37 7.78
N LYS A 19 -0.80 -3.34 6.86
CA LYS A 19 0.27 -3.53 5.86
C LYS A 19 0.42 -2.32 4.93
N CYS A 20 -0.69 -1.74 4.45
CA CYS A 20 -0.61 -0.53 3.63
C CYS A 20 0.09 0.62 4.39
N LEU A 21 -0.24 0.81 5.67
CA LEU A 21 0.42 1.82 6.51
C LEU A 21 1.91 1.52 6.70
N GLU A 22 2.28 0.26 6.90
CA GLU A 22 3.68 -0.16 7.03
C GLU A 22 4.50 0.16 5.76
N VAL A 23 3.92 -0.04 4.58
CA VAL A 23 4.55 0.32 3.30
C VAL A 23 4.78 1.83 3.22
N VAL A 24 3.78 2.65 3.55
CA VAL A 24 3.92 4.12 3.55
C VAL A 24 5.00 4.57 4.54
N ALA A 25 5.00 4.01 5.75
CA ALA A 25 6.02 4.29 6.75
C ALA A 25 7.44 3.90 6.28
N THR A 26 7.56 2.81 5.54
CA THR A 26 8.83 2.37 4.95
C THR A 26 9.31 3.34 3.87
N LEU A 27 8.41 3.82 3.01
CA LEU A 27 8.72 4.83 2.00
C LEU A 27 9.17 6.14 2.65
N GLN A 28 8.47 6.61 3.68
CA GLN A 28 8.85 7.80 4.45
C GLN A 28 10.22 7.64 5.13
N ALA A 29 10.50 6.48 5.72
CA ALA A 29 11.76 6.23 6.42
C ALA A 29 12.97 6.15 5.47
N LYS A 30 12.75 5.76 4.22
CA LYS A 30 13.79 5.69 3.18
C LYS A 30 14.00 7.03 2.47
N LYS A 31 13.06 7.98 2.62
CA LYS A 31 13.20 9.34 2.10
C LYS A 31 14.43 10.03 2.71
N GLY A 32 15.30 10.58 1.88
CA GLY A 32 16.52 11.29 2.26
C GLY A 32 17.70 10.41 2.69
N THR A 33 17.56 9.07 2.72
CA THR A 33 18.69 8.17 3.05
C THR A 33 19.59 7.86 1.84
N GLY A 34 19.07 8.07 0.62
CA GLY A 34 19.77 7.74 -0.62
C GLY A 34 19.90 6.23 -0.88
N GLU A 35 19.21 5.39 -0.10
CA GLU A 35 19.20 3.94 -0.30
C GLU A 35 18.15 3.54 -1.34
N GLU A 36 18.57 2.77 -2.35
CA GLU A 36 17.63 2.20 -3.33
C GLU A 36 16.68 1.20 -2.65
N LEU A 37 15.38 1.42 -2.81
CA LEU A 37 14.37 0.48 -2.36
C LEU A 37 14.02 -0.47 -3.51
N ILE A 38 14.47 -1.72 -3.41
CA ILE A 38 14.18 -2.76 -4.40
C ILE A 38 13.01 -3.59 -3.91
N ALA A 39 11.97 -3.72 -4.73
CA ALA A 39 10.79 -4.53 -4.44
C ALA A 39 10.39 -5.40 -5.64
N ASP A 40 9.76 -6.53 -5.35
CA ASP A 40 9.17 -7.41 -6.35
C ASP A 40 7.68 -7.04 -6.51
N PHE A 41 7.33 -6.41 -7.63
CA PHE A 41 5.99 -5.95 -7.94
C PHE A 41 5.18 -7.03 -8.67
N GLU A 42 3.95 -7.26 -8.24
CA GLU A 42 3.02 -8.12 -8.94
C GLU A 42 2.48 -7.42 -10.19
N VAL A 43 2.81 -7.96 -11.36
CA VAL A 43 2.36 -7.41 -12.67
C VAL A 43 1.10 -8.12 -13.15
N SER A 44 0.95 -9.39 -12.77
CA SER A 44 -0.22 -10.24 -13.01
C SER A 44 -0.25 -11.32 -11.93
N GLU A 45 -1.37 -12.01 -11.77
CA GLU A 45 -1.55 -13.07 -10.76
C GLU A 45 -0.38 -14.08 -10.79
N GLY A 46 0.42 -14.09 -9.72
CA GLY A 46 1.57 -14.97 -9.57
C GLY A 46 2.81 -14.61 -10.42
N ILE A 47 2.79 -13.50 -11.15
CA ILE A 47 3.89 -12.99 -11.98
C ILE A 47 4.44 -11.72 -11.34
N TYR A 48 5.69 -11.82 -10.88
CA TYR A 48 6.39 -10.73 -10.19
C TYR A 48 7.57 -10.23 -11.01
N SER A 49 7.80 -8.92 -10.96
CA SER A 49 8.96 -8.27 -11.57
C SER A 49 9.69 -7.42 -10.53
N ARG A 50 11.01 -7.54 -10.52
CA ARG A 50 11.87 -6.74 -9.65
C ARG A 50 12.03 -5.33 -10.20
N ALA A 51 11.85 -4.32 -9.37
CA ALA A 51 12.11 -2.93 -9.73
C ALA A 51 12.70 -2.15 -8.55
N SER A 52 13.47 -1.12 -8.89
CA SER A 52 13.92 -0.09 -7.94
C SER A 52 12.86 1.00 -7.86
N ILE A 53 12.51 1.40 -6.65
CA ILE A 53 11.62 2.50 -6.36
C ILE A 53 12.47 3.75 -6.20
N GLU A 54 12.23 4.74 -7.05
CA GLU A 54 12.81 6.08 -6.91
C GLU A 54 12.19 6.80 -5.72
N GLU A 55 12.93 7.76 -5.15
CA GLU A 55 12.42 8.58 -4.06
C GLU A 55 11.17 9.35 -4.51
N THR A 56 10.06 9.16 -3.81
CA THR A 56 8.77 9.77 -4.12
C THR A 56 8.16 10.42 -2.88
N ASP A 57 7.38 11.46 -3.10
CA ASP A 57 6.67 12.22 -2.07
C ASP A 57 5.19 11.85 -1.96
N SER A 58 4.71 10.96 -2.85
CA SER A 58 3.30 10.63 -2.98
C SER A 58 3.05 9.15 -3.28
N VAL A 59 1.81 8.72 -2.99
CA VAL A 59 1.26 7.39 -3.27
C VAL A 59 -0.11 7.50 -3.93
N CYS A 60 -0.44 6.54 -4.79
CA CYS A 60 -1.76 6.46 -5.42
C CYS A 60 -2.69 5.58 -4.59
N LEU A 61 -3.77 6.15 -4.05
CA LEU A 61 -4.80 5.44 -3.30
C LEU A 61 -6.04 5.19 -4.16
N TRP A 62 -6.57 3.97 -4.05
CA TRP A 62 -7.83 3.58 -4.69
C TRP A 62 -9.01 3.83 -3.75
N LEU A 63 -9.89 4.76 -4.12
CA LEU A 63 -11.04 5.14 -3.30
C LEU A 63 -12.32 4.37 -3.64
N GLY A 64 -12.26 3.50 -4.66
CA GLY A 64 -13.42 2.82 -5.22
C GLY A 64 -14.10 3.62 -6.33
N ALA A 65 -15.19 3.08 -6.87
CA ALA A 65 -15.96 3.70 -7.96
C ALA A 65 -15.11 4.11 -9.18
N ASN A 66 -14.05 3.36 -9.48
CA ASN A 66 -13.08 3.66 -10.54
C ASN A 66 -12.31 4.97 -10.33
N VAL A 67 -12.14 5.41 -9.08
CA VAL A 67 -11.40 6.60 -8.70
C VAL A 67 -10.09 6.22 -8.01
N MET A 68 -8.99 6.70 -8.57
CA MET A 68 -7.67 6.68 -7.98
C MET A 68 -7.20 8.13 -7.81
N LEU A 69 -6.63 8.45 -6.65
CA LEU A 69 -6.07 9.77 -6.38
C LEU A 69 -4.67 9.63 -5.81
N GLU A 70 -3.84 10.60 -6.15
CA GLU A 70 -2.52 10.78 -5.58
C GLU A 70 -2.64 11.55 -4.27
N TYR A 71 -2.00 11.03 -3.23
CA TYR A 71 -1.88 11.64 -1.91
C TYR A 71 -0.42 11.77 -1.55
N SER A 72 -0.05 12.84 -0.86
CA SER A 72 1.28 12.94 -0.28
C SER A 72 1.47 11.87 0.80
N LEU A 73 2.72 11.50 1.08
CA LEU A 73 3.01 10.54 2.15
C LEU A 73 2.55 11.01 3.54
N GLU A 74 2.30 12.31 3.74
CA GLU A 74 1.91 12.92 5.03
C GLU A 74 0.39 12.92 5.27
N GLU A 75 -0.41 12.80 4.22
CA GLU A 75 -1.89 12.80 4.25
C GLU A 75 -2.47 11.42 4.61
#